data_AF-A0A6P0TLI9-F1
#
_entry.id   AF-A0A6P0TLI9-F1
#
_cell.length_a   1.000
_cell.length_b   1.000
_cell.length_c   1.000
_cell.angle_alpha   90.00
_cell.angle_beta   90.00
_cell.angle_gamma   90.00
#
_symmetry.space_group_name_H-M   'P 1'
#
loop_
_entity.id
_entity.type
_entity.pdbx_description
1 polymer ?
#
loop_
_entity_poly.entity_id
_entity_poly.type
_entity_poly.pdbx_seq_one_letter_code
_entity_poly.pdbx_strand_id
1 'polypeptide(L)'
;MTNNTPNTKAVEVNGIRFEVRLNNSVIPLPPREEEEEVPGEEEDIFGKEDDDDTPGIEFEIIITNNTSETFYFAFHNNLIPKLMTSDDQTFYGGHVTDWMRLPVESDFLLSRPGETLTFIQSAFLYYTGDDFRLGFDVLEGGAWTLYEINNPGTYKLQFTYESVAPVIKALIEKGTERKKIENIWTGVVVLPVLEFQLVDESI
;
A
#
# COMPACT_ATOMS: atom_id res chain seq x y z
N MET A 1 8.17 -22.02 -20.47
CA MET A 1 8.85 -22.17 -19.17
C MET A 1 9.75 -20.96 -19.00
N THR A 2 9.21 -19.87 -18.46
CA THR A 2 9.99 -18.65 -18.18
C THR A 2 10.63 -18.80 -16.80
N ASN A 3 11.94 -18.69 -16.76
CA ASN A 3 12.73 -18.76 -15.54
C ASN A 3 12.54 -17.49 -14.72
N ASN A 4 11.66 -17.53 -13.71
CA ASN A 4 11.58 -16.52 -12.65
C ASN A 4 12.84 -16.61 -11.79
N THR A 5 13.88 -15.87 -12.18
CA THR A 5 15.04 -15.65 -11.31
C THR A 5 14.60 -14.70 -10.20
N PRO A 6 14.74 -15.02 -8.90
CA PRO A 6 14.31 -14.14 -7.84
C PRO A 6 15.29 -12.97 -7.77
N ASN A 7 14.90 -11.84 -8.38
CA ASN A 7 15.55 -10.55 -8.21
C ASN A 7 15.54 -10.27 -6.70
N THR A 8 16.69 -10.27 -6.01
CA THR A 8 16.69 -10.13 -4.54
C THR A 8 16.37 -8.69 -4.14
N LYS A 9 15.06 -8.46 -3.99
CA LYS A 9 14.33 -7.27 -3.54
C LYS A 9 14.33 -7.19 -2.01
N ALA A 10 15.49 -6.96 -1.39
CA ALA A 10 15.55 -6.79 0.07
C ALA A 10 16.44 -5.62 0.47
N VAL A 11 16.06 -4.91 1.53
CA VAL A 11 16.84 -3.86 2.18
C VAL A 11 16.92 -4.16 3.68
N GLU A 12 18.08 -3.95 4.30
CA GLU A 12 18.26 -4.21 5.72
C GLU A 12 18.79 -2.97 6.44
N VAL A 13 18.13 -2.60 7.53
CA VAL A 13 18.47 -1.43 8.35
C VAL A 13 18.42 -1.85 9.82
N ASN A 14 19.54 -1.67 10.54
CA ASN A 14 19.66 -1.98 11.97
C ASN A 14 19.22 -3.43 12.33
N GLY A 15 19.51 -4.40 11.46
CA GLY A 15 19.14 -5.80 11.68
C GLY A 15 17.66 -6.12 11.40
N ILE A 16 16.89 -5.18 10.84
CA ILE A 16 15.55 -5.44 10.31
C ILE A 16 15.63 -5.48 8.79
N ARG A 17 15.25 -6.61 8.20
CA ARG A 17 15.28 -6.83 6.76
C ARG A 17 13.87 -6.73 6.20
N PHE A 18 13.68 -5.86 5.22
CA PHE A 18 12.43 -5.66 4.50
C PHE A 18 12.57 -6.22 3.09
N GLU A 19 11.61 -7.03 2.66
CA GLU A 19 11.42 -7.45 1.27
C GLU A 19 10.06 -6.96 0.78
N VAL A 20 9.93 -6.77 -0.54
CA VAL A 20 8.62 -6.53 -1.16
C VAL A 20 8.42 -7.48 -2.33
N ARG A 21 7.23 -8.07 -2.40
CA ARG A 21 6.82 -8.98 -3.47
C ARG A 21 5.54 -8.47 -4.10
N LEU A 22 5.43 -8.69 -5.41
CA LEU A 22 4.26 -8.34 -6.18
C LEU A 22 3.60 -9.65 -6.61
N ASN A 23 2.30 -9.78 -6.37
CA ASN A 23 1.60 -11.04 -6.67
C ASN A 23 1.30 -11.14 -8.17
N ASN A 24 0.95 -10.02 -8.82
CA ASN A 24 0.74 -9.93 -10.27
C ASN A 24 1.50 -8.76 -10.87
N SER A 25 2.36 -9.01 -11.86
CA SER A 25 3.13 -7.96 -12.55
C SER A 25 2.49 -7.45 -13.83
N VAL A 26 1.36 -8.02 -14.24
CA VAL A 26 0.58 -7.57 -15.40
C VAL A 26 -0.83 -7.35 -14.89
N ILE A 27 -1.31 -6.12 -15.02
CA ILE A 27 -2.56 -5.66 -14.43
C ILE A 27 -3.40 -5.08 -15.57
N PRO A 28 -4.58 -5.65 -15.84
CA PRO A 28 -5.49 -5.08 -16.81
C PRO A 28 -6.05 -3.77 -16.27
N LEU A 29 -6.23 -2.79 -17.15
CA LEU A 29 -6.95 -1.58 -16.81
C LEU A 29 -8.43 -1.94 -16.58
N PRO A 30 -9.10 -1.34 -15.56
CA PRO A 30 -10.53 -1.55 -15.38
C PRO A 30 -11.28 -1.10 -16.63
N PRO A 31 -12.43 -1.71 -16.96
CA PRO A 31 -13.26 -1.22 -18.05
C PRO A 31 -13.70 0.22 -17.75
N ARG A 32 -13.71 1.06 -18.78
CA ARG A 32 -14.29 2.40 -18.65
C ARG A 32 -15.80 2.24 -18.54
N GLU A 33 -16.36 2.52 -17.37
CA GLU A 33 -17.81 2.66 -17.25
C GLU A 33 -18.23 3.81 -18.17
N GLU A 34 -19.05 3.51 -19.19
CA GLU A 34 -19.79 4.56 -19.87
C GLU A 34 -20.72 5.15 -18.82
N GLU A 35 -20.60 6.45 -18.53
CA GLU A 35 -21.51 7.18 -17.65
C GLU A 35 -22.95 7.00 -18.20
N GLU A 36 -23.66 5.97 -17.77
CA GLU A 36 -25.11 5.97 -17.87
C GLU A 36 -25.56 7.04 -16.88
N GLU A 37 -25.83 8.25 -17.37
CA GLU A 37 -26.47 9.31 -16.59
C GLU A 37 -27.79 8.76 -16.02
N VAL A 38 -27.76 8.18 -14.82
CA VAL A 38 -28.97 7.85 -14.07
C VAL A 38 -29.42 9.14 -13.41
N PRO A 39 -30.50 9.79 -13.89
CA PRO A 39 -30.85 11.11 -13.41
C PRO A 39 -31.40 11.01 -11.98
N GLY A 40 -30.64 11.47 -10.99
CA GLY A 40 -31.12 11.67 -9.62
C GLY A 40 -30.40 10.91 -8.51
N GLU A 41 -29.32 10.19 -8.79
CA GLU A 41 -28.46 9.61 -7.74
C GLU A 41 -27.25 10.53 -7.53
N GLU A 42 -27.11 11.07 -6.31
CA GLU A 42 -25.87 11.75 -5.90
C GLU A 42 -24.79 10.66 -5.83
N GLU A 43 -23.79 10.74 -6.71
CA GLU A 43 -22.66 9.82 -6.70
C GLU A 43 -21.90 9.94 -5.37
N ASP A 44 -22.08 8.95 -4.51
CA ASP A 44 -21.15 8.70 -3.42
C ASP A 44 -19.83 8.23 -4.06
N ILE A 45 -18.91 9.17 -4.30
CA ILE A 45 -17.58 8.94 -4.90
C ILE A 45 -16.75 7.90 -4.12
N PHE A 46 -17.15 7.59 -2.89
CA PHE A 46 -16.51 6.61 -2.00
C PHE A 46 -17.42 5.42 -1.62
N GLY A 47 -18.62 5.32 -2.23
CA GLY A 47 -19.68 4.40 -1.79
C GLY A 47 -20.09 3.31 -2.76
N LYS A 48 -19.31 3.01 -3.81
CA LYS A 48 -19.48 1.71 -4.48
C LYS A 48 -18.91 0.63 -3.55
N GLU A 49 -19.81 0.07 -2.73
CA GLU A 49 -19.63 -1.19 -2.04
C GLU A 49 -19.25 -2.28 -3.06
N ASP A 50 -18.10 -2.94 -2.83
CA ASP A 50 -17.84 -4.34 -3.21
C ASP A 50 -18.05 -4.76 -4.67
N ASP A 51 -17.59 -4.00 -5.66
CA ASP A 51 -17.19 -4.64 -6.92
C ASP A 51 -15.81 -5.28 -6.73
N ASP A 52 -15.84 -6.49 -6.15
CA ASP A 52 -14.75 -7.47 -5.91
C ASP A 52 -13.93 -7.81 -7.19
N ASP A 53 -14.29 -7.22 -8.33
CA ASP A 53 -13.74 -7.45 -9.66
C ASP A 53 -12.82 -6.33 -10.17
N THR A 54 -12.62 -5.23 -9.43
CA THR A 54 -11.64 -4.21 -9.86
C THR A 54 -10.23 -4.80 -9.78
N PRO A 55 -9.48 -4.94 -10.90
CA PRO A 55 -8.15 -5.55 -10.90
C PRO A 55 -7.19 -4.74 -10.01
N GLY A 56 -6.91 -5.27 -8.83
CA GLY A 56 -6.05 -4.65 -7.83
C GLY A 56 -4.59 -5.09 -7.96
N ILE A 57 -3.68 -4.19 -7.57
CA ILE A 57 -2.27 -4.50 -7.37
C ILE A 57 -2.11 -5.02 -5.95
N GLU A 58 -1.90 -6.33 -5.77
CA GLU A 58 -1.59 -6.89 -4.46
C GLU A 58 -0.08 -7.08 -4.31
N PHE A 59 0.46 -6.59 -3.19
CA PHE A 59 1.86 -6.76 -2.83
C PHE A 59 2.03 -7.11 -1.36
N GLU A 60 3.10 -7.83 -1.09
CA GLU A 60 3.49 -8.27 0.24
C GLU A 60 4.74 -7.52 0.69
N ILE A 61 4.70 -6.93 1.88
CA ILE A 61 5.87 -6.44 2.60
C ILE A 61 6.24 -7.49 3.64
N ILE A 62 7.43 -8.07 3.49
CA ILE A 62 7.94 -9.12 4.37
C ILE A 62 9.03 -8.52 5.24
N ILE A 63 8.87 -8.61 6.55
CA ILE A 63 9.80 -8.05 7.53
C ILE A 63 10.40 -9.18 8.33
N THR A 64 11.72 -9.35 8.27
CA THR A 64 12.46 -10.29 9.11
C THR A 64 13.23 -9.53 10.19
N ASN A 65 13.00 -9.89 11.45
CA ASN A 65 13.73 -9.32 12.58
C ASN A 65 14.97 -10.15 12.91
N ASN A 66 16.15 -9.73 12.46
CA ASN A 66 17.43 -10.40 12.74
C ASN A 66 18.07 -9.91 14.05
N THR A 67 17.39 -9.06 14.83
CA THR A 67 17.93 -8.53 16.09
C THR A 67 17.64 -9.48 17.27
N SER A 68 18.21 -9.17 18.43
CA SER A 68 17.87 -9.82 19.70
C SER A 68 16.69 -9.17 20.43
N GLU A 69 16.11 -8.10 19.89
CA GLU A 69 15.02 -7.35 20.50
C GLU A 69 13.69 -7.67 19.81
N THR A 70 12.60 -7.48 20.55
CA THR A 70 11.24 -7.64 20.03
C THR A 70 10.73 -6.26 19.60
N PHE A 71 10.16 -6.17 18.40
CA PHE A 71 9.63 -4.93 17.85
C PHE A 71 8.18 -5.05 17.44
N TYR A 72 7.43 -3.95 17.58
CA TYR A 72 6.18 -3.74 16.88
C TYR A 72 6.42 -2.93 15.60
N PHE A 73 5.76 -3.31 14.52
CA PHE A 73 5.72 -2.57 13.27
C PHE A 73 4.32 -1.99 13.07
N ALA A 74 4.25 -0.67 12.95
CA ALA A 74 3.01 0.05 12.70
C ALA A 74 2.82 0.21 11.19
N PHE A 75 1.63 -0.10 10.68
CA PHE A 75 1.24 0.14 9.27
C PHE A 75 0.08 1.12 9.15
N HIS A 76 -0.25 1.83 10.24
CA HIS A 76 -1.43 2.69 10.31
C HIS A 76 -1.41 3.80 9.27
N ASN A 77 -0.27 4.49 9.13
CA ASN A 77 -0.01 5.55 8.15
C ASN A 77 1.47 5.69 7.79
N ASN A 78 2.23 4.62 8.00
CA ASN A 78 3.70 4.63 7.95
C ASN A 78 4.26 4.26 6.57
N LEU A 79 3.40 3.96 5.59
CA LEU A 79 3.79 3.56 4.25
C LEU A 79 3.45 4.67 3.25
N ILE A 80 4.49 5.22 2.60
CA ILE A 80 4.37 6.34 1.67
C ILE A 80 4.70 5.84 0.26
N PRO A 81 3.74 5.79 -0.67
CA PRO A 81 3.98 5.32 -2.02
C PRO A 81 4.65 6.38 -2.90
N LYS A 82 5.39 5.88 -3.90
CA LYS A 82 5.99 6.65 -4.99
C LYS A 82 5.87 5.84 -6.27
N LEU A 83 5.16 6.39 -7.26
CA LEU A 83 5.06 5.79 -8.59
C LEU A 83 6.00 6.48 -9.56
N MET A 84 6.60 5.69 -10.43
CA MET A 84 7.51 6.13 -11.47
C MET A 84 7.18 5.41 -12.78
N THR A 85 7.48 6.04 -13.90
CA THR A 85 7.52 5.39 -15.21
C THR A 85 8.76 4.52 -15.36
N SER A 86 8.84 3.75 -16.45
CA SER A 86 10.04 2.98 -16.81
C SER A 86 11.32 3.82 -16.95
N ASP A 87 11.20 5.10 -17.34
CA ASP A 87 12.27 6.10 -17.45
C ASP A 87 12.48 6.93 -16.18
N ASP A 88 11.95 6.48 -15.04
CA ASP A 88 12.12 7.07 -13.70
C ASP A 88 11.51 8.48 -13.53
N GLN A 89 10.63 8.90 -14.44
CA GLN A 89 9.78 10.07 -14.21
C GLN A 89 8.83 9.75 -13.05
N THR A 90 8.87 10.58 -12.01
CA THR A 90 8.04 10.38 -10.81
C THR A 90 6.68 11.03 -10.99
N PHE A 91 5.63 10.28 -10.68
CA PHE A 91 4.29 10.83 -10.52
C PHE A 91 4.07 11.26 -9.08
N TYR A 92 3.39 12.39 -8.92
CA TYR A 92 3.03 12.89 -7.61
C TYR A 92 1.64 12.42 -7.23
N GLY A 93 1.46 12.21 -5.94
CA GLY A 93 0.19 11.86 -5.35
C GLY A 93 -0.17 12.75 -4.17
N GLY A 94 -1.40 12.60 -3.72
CA GLY A 94 -1.92 13.21 -2.51
C GLY A 94 -2.29 12.13 -1.50
N HIS A 95 -2.17 12.47 -0.22
CA HIS A 95 -2.80 11.71 0.85
C HIS A 95 -4.10 12.42 1.23
N VAL A 96 -5.22 11.71 1.12
CA VAL A 96 -6.54 12.23 1.47
C VAL A 96 -7.09 11.38 2.61
N THR A 97 -7.59 12.04 3.64
CA THR A 97 -8.32 11.40 4.73
C THR A 97 -9.64 12.14 4.91
N ASP A 98 -10.72 11.39 4.89
CA ASP A 98 -12.08 11.85 5.18
C ASP A 98 -12.39 11.62 6.67
N TRP A 99 -11.84 10.55 7.28
CA TRP A 99 -12.01 10.22 8.70
C TRP A 99 -10.75 9.57 9.29
N MET A 100 -9.97 10.32 10.08
CA MET A 100 -8.85 9.74 10.83
C MET A 100 -9.35 8.84 11.97
N ARG A 101 -9.40 7.54 11.71
CA ARG A 101 -9.55 6.49 12.72
C ARG A 101 -8.31 6.50 13.61
N LEU A 102 -8.52 6.42 14.92
CA LEU A 102 -7.42 6.22 15.87
C LEU A 102 -6.80 4.83 15.68
N PRO A 103 -5.46 4.69 15.85
CA PRO A 103 -4.81 3.39 15.73
C PRO A 103 -5.37 2.41 16.75
N VAL A 104 -5.58 1.16 16.33
CA VAL A 104 -6.00 0.04 17.20
C VAL A 104 -4.83 -0.92 17.38
N GLU A 105 -4.88 -1.78 18.41
CA GLU A 105 -3.80 -2.73 18.69
C GLU A 105 -3.47 -3.65 17.50
N SER A 106 -4.46 -4.03 16.68
CA SER A 106 -4.25 -4.84 15.47
C SER A 106 -3.43 -4.16 14.36
N ASP A 107 -3.29 -2.84 14.40
CA ASP A 107 -2.48 -2.10 13.41
C ASP A 107 -0.97 -2.26 13.65
N PHE A 108 -0.59 -2.91 14.75
CA PHE A 108 0.78 -3.12 15.18
C PHE A 108 1.14 -4.61 15.15
N LEU A 109 1.98 -5.00 14.19
CA LEU A 109 2.44 -6.37 14.07
C LEU A 109 3.68 -6.62 14.94
N LEU A 110 3.60 -7.62 15.81
CA LEU A 110 4.68 -7.99 16.73
C LEU A 110 5.67 -8.96 16.08
N SER A 111 6.95 -8.59 16.00
CA SER A 111 8.04 -9.47 15.54
C SER A 111 9.02 -9.77 16.68
N ARG A 112 9.15 -11.03 17.06
CA ARG A 112 10.22 -11.49 17.97
C ARG A 112 11.54 -11.69 17.21
N PRO A 113 12.67 -11.84 17.94
CA PRO A 113 13.95 -12.23 17.36
C PRO A 113 13.86 -13.46 16.46
N GLY A 114 14.35 -13.34 15.23
CA GLY A 114 14.35 -14.37 14.19
C GLY A 114 13.00 -14.60 13.50
N GLU A 115 11.92 -13.94 13.92
CA GLU A 115 10.61 -14.07 13.28
C GLU A 115 10.55 -13.27 11.97
N THR A 116 9.67 -13.71 11.08
CA THR A 116 9.31 -13.01 9.85
C THR A 116 7.82 -12.73 9.85
N LEU A 117 7.46 -11.49 9.55
CA LEU A 117 6.10 -11.00 9.39
C LEU A 117 5.80 -10.74 7.93
N THR A 118 4.54 -10.91 7.54
CA THR A 118 4.04 -10.54 6.22
C THR A 118 2.88 -9.58 6.42
N PHE A 119 2.97 -8.41 5.77
CA PHE A 119 1.90 -7.45 5.63
C PHE A 119 1.46 -7.42 4.17
N ILE A 120 0.17 -7.64 3.92
CA ILE A 120 -0.40 -7.63 2.57
C ILE A 120 -1.12 -6.30 2.39
N GLN A 121 -0.85 -5.63 1.28
CA GLN A 121 -1.50 -4.39 0.91
C GLN A 121 -1.98 -4.48 -0.54
N SER A 122 -3.20 -4.01 -0.76
CA SER A 122 -3.78 -3.87 -2.07
C SER A 122 -3.77 -2.41 -2.50
N ALA A 123 -3.63 -2.21 -3.80
CA ALA A 123 -3.87 -0.95 -4.47
C ALA A 123 -4.98 -1.16 -5.49
N PHE A 124 -5.78 -0.14 -5.75
CA PHE A 124 -6.88 -0.17 -6.69
C PHE A 124 -6.66 0.84 -7.81
N LEU A 125 -7.03 0.45 -9.03
CA LEU A 125 -7.01 1.32 -10.20
C LEU A 125 -8.42 1.80 -10.47
N TYR A 126 -8.57 3.09 -10.72
CA TYR A 126 -9.87 3.69 -11.03
C TYR A 126 -9.71 4.87 -11.98
N TYR A 127 -10.77 5.17 -12.72
CA TYR A 127 -10.83 6.35 -13.57
C TYR A 127 -11.24 7.59 -12.79
N THR A 128 -10.72 8.74 -13.21
CA THR A 128 -11.31 10.02 -12.89
C THR A 128 -11.26 10.89 -14.13
N GLY A 129 -12.39 11.01 -14.84
CA GLY A 129 -12.42 11.57 -16.18
C GLY A 129 -11.69 10.67 -17.18
N ASP A 130 -10.71 11.21 -17.91
CA ASP A 130 -9.92 10.47 -18.89
C ASP A 130 -8.62 9.86 -18.33
N ASP A 131 -8.28 10.17 -17.08
CA ASP A 131 -7.03 9.72 -16.45
C ASP A 131 -7.29 8.55 -15.49
N PHE A 132 -6.34 7.61 -15.42
CA PHE A 132 -6.33 6.61 -14.35
C PHE A 132 -5.60 7.12 -13.13
N ARG A 133 -6.03 6.61 -11.98
CA ARG A 133 -5.40 6.83 -10.68
C ARG A 133 -5.12 5.51 -10.01
N LEU A 134 -4.04 5.49 -9.23
CA LEU A 134 -3.70 4.37 -8.38
C LEU A 134 -3.93 4.77 -6.92
N GLY A 135 -4.88 4.11 -6.28
CA GLY A 135 -5.25 4.31 -4.89
C GLY A 135 -4.63 3.25 -3.97
N PHE A 136 -4.28 3.64 -2.75
CA PHE A 136 -3.86 2.73 -1.67
C PHE A 136 -4.63 3.10 -0.41
N ASP A 137 -5.45 2.18 0.10
CA ASP A 137 -6.08 2.39 1.40
C ASP A 137 -5.04 2.35 2.50
N VAL A 138 -5.12 3.32 3.41
CA VAL A 138 -4.35 3.31 4.66
C VAL A 138 -5.27 2.98 5.83
N LEU A 139 -4.72 2.24 6.80
CA LEU A 139 -5.50 1.73 7.93
C LEU A 139 -6.07 2.84 8.84
N GLU A 140 -5.64 4.10 8.67
CA GLU A 140 -6.18 5.25 9.40
C GLU A 140 -7.49 5.81 8.86
N GLY A 141 -8.10 5.21 7.82
CA GLY A 141 -9.34 5.74 7.22
C GLY A 141 -9.05 6.86 6.23
N GLY A 142 -8.17 6.56 5.28
CA GLY A 142 -7.82 7.45 4.19
C GLY A 142 -7.19 6.66 3.06
N ALA A 143 -6.73 7.37 2.03
CA ALA A 143 -6.02 6.76 0.94
C ALA A 143 -4.91 7.66 0.41
N TRP A 144 -3.84 7.02 -0.07
CA TRP A 144 -2.94 7.65 -1.02
C TRP A 144 -3.53 7.54 -2.41
N THR A 145 -3.53 8.63 -3.17
CA THR A 145 -3.89 8.64 -4.58
C THR A 145 -2.71 9.15 -5.38
N LEU A 146 -2.22 8.35 -6.33
CA LEU A 146 -1.20 8.74 -7.30
C LEU A 146 -1.87 9.11 -8.62
N TYR A 147 -1.50 10.27 -9.17
CA TYR A 147 -2.15 10.87 -10.35
C TYR A 147 -1.35 10.65 -11.64
N GLU A 148 -1.94 11.06 -12.77
CA GLU A 148 -1.28 11.17 -14.09
C GLU A 148 -0.84 9.84 -14.75
N ILE A 149 -1.58 8.75 -14.46
CA ILE A 149 -1.39 7.47 -15.15
C ILE A 149 -2.26 7.48 -16.42
N ASN A 150 -1.70 7.94 -17.53
CA ASN A 150 -2.52 8.25 -18.72
C ASN A 150 -2.45 7.17 -19.82
N ASN A 151 -1.56 6.17 -19.70
CA ASN A 151 -1.36 5.18 -20.75
C ASN A 151 -1.03 3.79 -20.18
N PRO A 152 -1.40 2.71 -20.88
CA PRO A 152 -0.81 1.39 -20.64
C PRO A 152 0.71 1.45 -20.77
N GLY A 153 1.44 0.64 -20.00
CA GLY A 153 2.89 0.66 -20.01
C GLY A 153 3.52 0.04 -18.79
N THR A 154 4.85 0.11 -18.72
CA THR A 154 5.63 -0.35 -17.56
C THR A 154 5.80 0.77 -16.55
N TYR A 155 5.45 0.45 -15.31
CA TYR A 155 5.52 1.32 -14.16
C TYR A 155 6.36 0.70 -13.06
N LYS A 156 6.92 1.57 -12.22
CA LYS A 156 7.72 1.23 -11.06
C LYS A 156 7.05 1.81 -9.82
N LEU A 157 6.81 0.99 -8.81
CA LEU A 157 6.26 1.40 -7.52
C LEU A 157 7.32 1.20 -6.43
N GLN A 158 7.50 2.21 -5.60
CA GLN A 158 8.38 2.18 -4.45
C GLN A 158 7.64 2.72 -3.24
N PHE A 159 7.96 2.19 -2.07
CA PHE A 159 7.43 2.72 -0.82
C PHE A 159 8.54 3.20 0.08
N THR A 160 8.23 4.20 0.89
CA THR A 160 9.03 4.53 2.08
C THR A 160 8.25 4.09 3.29
N TYR A 161 8.85 3.24 4.12
CA TYR A 161 8.37 2.93 5.44
C TYR A 161 9.01 3.88 6.45
N GLU A 162 8.22 4.68 7.15
CA GLU A 162 8.70 5.66 8.12
C GLU A 162 7.94 5.51 9.45
N SER A 163 8.69 5.25 10.52
CA SER A 163 8.17 5.20 11.88
C SER A 163 9.05 6.05 12.80
N VAL A 164 8.46 7.09 13.40
CA VAL A 164 9.19 8.10 14.20
C VAL A 164 8.96 7.98 15.70
N ALA A 165 7.89 7.31 16.12
CA ALA A 165 7.47 7.23 17.51
C ALA A 165 7.73 5.83 18.08
N PRO A 166 8.64 5.66 19.05
CA PRO A 166 8.93 4.34 19.66
C PRO A 166 7.78 3.84 20.56
N VAL A 167 6.79 4.70 20.78
CA VAL A 167 5.65 4.48 21.67
C VAL A 167 4.42 5.15 21.07
N ILE A 168 3.31 4.40 20.94
CA ILE A 168 2.02 4.92 20.49
C ILE A 168 0.91 4.50 21.47
N LYS A 169 -0.13 5.34 21.61
CA LYS A 169 -1.36 4.97 22.32
C LYS A 169 -2.37 4.45 21.30
N ALA A 170 -2.71 3.18 21.38
CA ALA A 170 -3.68 2.52 20.52
C ALA A 170 -4.95 2.18 21.30
N LEU A 171 -6.09 2.12 20.63
CA LEU A 171 -7.33 1.60 21.20
C LEU A 171 -7.26 0.07 21.34
N ILE A 172 -7.80 -0.45 22.44
CA ILE A 172 -8.03 -1.89 22.59
C ILE A 172 -9.20 -2.28 21.68
N GLU A 173 -9.08 -3.40 20.96
CA GLU A 173 -10.13 -3.87 20.06
C GLU A 173 -11.49 -3.92 20.79
N LYS A 174 -12.50 -3.23 20.22
CA LYS A 174 -13.89 -3.13 20.73
C LYS A 174 -14.08 -2.29 22.00
N GLY A 175 -13.12 -1.43 22.38
CA GLY A 175 -13.22 -0.53 23.53
C GLY A 175 -12.91 0.93 23.23
N THR A 176 -13.14 1.79 24.23
CA THR A 176 -12.68 3.19 24.25
C THR A 176 -11.39 3.38 25.04
N GLU A 177 -10.93 2.31 25.71
CA GLU A 177 -9.69 2.29 26.48
C GLU A 177 -8.48 2.32 25.55
N ARG A 178 -7.45 3.07 25.97
CA ARG A 178 -6.19 3.18 25.24
C ARG A 178 -5.10 2.42 25.96
N LYS A 179 -4.38 1.58 25.21
CA LYS A 179 -3.17 0.88 25.65
C LYS A 179 -1.95 1.55 25.05
N LYS A 180 -0.87 1.59 25.82
CA LYS A 180 0.44 2.02 25.34
C LYS A 180 1.10 0.82 24.63
N ILE A 181 1.38 0.97 23.35
CA ILE A 181 2.23 0.05 22.59
C ILE A 181 3.65 0.62 22.65
N GLU A 182 4.58 -0.15 23.20
CA GLU A 182 5.98 0.21 23.37
C GLU A 182 6.86 -0.65 22.46
N ASN A 183 8.14 -0.29 22.32
CA ASN A 183 9.10 -0.98 21.45
C ASN A 183 8.64 -1.03 19.99
N ILE A 184 8.04 0.06 19.51
CA ILE A 184 7.77 0.22 18.09
C ILE A 184 9.11 0.46 17.41
N TRP A 185 9.38 -0.27 16.33
CA TRP A 185 10.58 -0.04 15.54
C TRP A 185 10.54 1.38 14.98
N THR A 186 11.65 2.11 15.10
CA THR A 186 11.77 3.47 14.57
C THR A 186 12.88 3.54 13.54
N GLY A 187 12.62 4.29 12.48
CA GLY A 187 13.53 4.46 11.36
C GLY A 187 12.78 4.80 10.08
N VAL A 188 13.58 5.03 9.04
CA VAL A 188 13.12 5.29 7.68
C VAL A 188 13.79 4.27 6.77
N VAL A 189 13.00 3.53 6.00
CA VAL A 189 13.48 2.56 5.03
C VAL A 189 12.81 2.82 3.69
N VAL A 190 13.62 3.05 2.66
CA VAL A 190 13.13 3.02 1.28
C VAL A 190 13.11 1.58 0.80
N LEU A 191 11.92 1.07 0.49
CA LEU A 191 11.73 -0.31 0.08
C LEU A 191 12.24 -0.55 -1.36
N PRO A 192 12.57 -1.81 -1.70
CA PRO A 192 12.89 -2.21 -3.06
C PRO A 192 11.78 -1.86 -4.05
N VAL A 193 12.19 -1.52 -5.28
CA VAL A 193 11.26 -1.17 -6.36
C VAL A 193 10.51 -2.41 -6.85
N LEU A 194 9.20 -2.25 -7.01
CA LEU A 194 8.32 -3.19 -7.71
C LEU A 194 8.11 -2.69 -9.13
N GLU A 195 8.19 -3.58 -10.11
CA GLU A 195 7.87 -3.28 -11.51
C GLU A 195 6.61 -4.02 -11.90
N PHE A 196 5.70 -3.33 -12.59
CA PHE A 196 4.46 -3.89 -13.09
C PHE A 196 4.09 -3.26 -14.43
N GLN A 197 3.20 -3.92 -15.16
CA GLN A 197 2.73 -3.50 -16.47
C GLN A 197 1.22 -3.30 -16.43
N LEU A 198 0.77 -2.11 -16.82
CA LEU A 198 -0.64 -1.86 -17.13
C LEU A 198 -0.89 -2.25 -18.58
N VAL A 199 -1.92 -3.05 -18.82
CA VAL A 199 -2.32 -3.50 -20.15
C VAL A 199 -3.78 -3.14 -20.41
N ASP A 200 -4.06 -2.77 -21.66
CA ASP A 200 -5.42 -2.57 -22.13
C ASP A 200 -5.92 -3.89 -22.74
N GLU A 201 -6.94 -4.50 -22.12
CA GLU A 201 -7.55 -5.73 -22.61
C GLU A 201 -8.72 -5.48 -23.59
N SER A 202 -9.00 -4.23 -23.94
CA SER A 202 -10.12 -3.81 -24.81
C SER A 202 -9.96 -4.16 -26.32
N ILE A 203 -9.18 -5.18 -26.68
CA ILE A 203 -8.87 -5.54 -28.09
C ILE A 203 -9.48 -6.88 -28.50
#